data_AF-A0A2E0SQW0-F1
#
_entry.id   AF-A0A2E0SQW0-F1
#
_cell.length_a   1.000
_cell.length_b   1.000
_cell.length_c   1.000
_cell.angle_alpha   90.00
_cell.angle_beta   90.00
_cell.angle_gamma   90.00
#
_symmetry.space_group_name_H-M   'P 1'
#
loop_
_entity.id
_entity.type
_entity.pdbx_description
1 polymer ?
#
loop_
_entity_poly.entity_id
_entity_poly.type
_entity_poly.pdbx_seq_one_letter_code
_entity_poly.pdbx_strand_id
1 'polypeptide(L)'
;MIDPWTALRAPVWAWAQWRARSLVDVPRPRDAPRAHTPGPDAVDVLIVGSGTASGWGVLTHELGLIGAFCRAVAQRRQGGVTVAGVVEPSMRMSDVTAVLQQQALGTFQVVCLVLGVNDVLALTSRAAWARELARALDEIERSRAGDTQVLVAGIQPLQSIPTFAGRVSRLLARRARQLNELTSAECERRPGVAFVEPPPTPGDVENVYGDSARYAFWAEVLAGHVAPGVLASAPARERRAHPDQRERALARIGIADSEPEERFDRIVRAARSVFQTSHAAFTVVGVDRQWYKALAGSELDAASLEDSFCFRLVEDGGPLIVPDASSDPRFTSNAFVVGSLGLRFYAGYPVRASTGEPIGAVCVFDSMPRDTETIDVASLREFALMVEAELADERAVSVSGRPARHTEWPPRRR
;
A
#
# COMPACT_ATOMS: atom_id res chain seq x y z
N MET A 1 34.81 -23.23 -3.11
CA MET A 1 34.91 -23.15 -1.63
C MET A 1 33.53 -23.25 -1.04
N ILE A 2 33.29 -24.21 -0.14
CA ILE A 2 32.03 -24.34 0.59
C ILE A 2 31.88 -23.10 1.48
N ASP A 3 30.74 -22.42 1.40
CA ASP A 3 30.46 -21.25 2.23
C ASP A 3 30.57 -21.67 3.71
N PRO A 4 31.48 -21.09 4.52
CA PRO A 4 31.69 -21.49 5.93
C PRO A 4 30.41 -21.40 6.78
N TRP A 5 29.40 -20.68 6.29
CA TRP A 5 28.08 -20.54 6.91
C TRP A 5 27.14 -21.73 6.68
N THR A 6 27.42 -22.62 5.73
CA THR A 6 26.52 -23.71 5.36
C THR A 6 26.28 -24.66 6.55
N ALA A 7 27.33 -24.97 7.31
CA ALA A 7 27.26 -25.79 8.52
C ALA A 7 26.49 -25.10 9.68
N LEU A 8 26.38 -23.76 9.63
CA LEU A 8 25.71 -22.97 10.66
C LEU A 8 24.22 -22.72 10.36
N ARG A 9 23.71 -23.12 9.19
CA ARG A 9 22.31 -22.85 8.80
C ARG A 9 21.30 -23.48 9.75
N ALA A 10 21.42 -24.78 9.99
CA ALA A 10 20.53 -25.50 10.90
C ALA A 10 20.56 -24.96 12.35
N PRO A 11 21.72 -24.75 12.99
CA PRO A 11 21.77 -24.22 14.36
C PRO A 11 21.32 -22.75 14.45
N VAL A 12 21.65 -21.90 13.47
CA VAL A 12 21.16 -20.50 13.45
C VAL A 12 19.66 -20.46 13.26
N TRP A 13 19.11 -21.28 12.36
CA TRP A 13 17.67 -21.35 12.16
C TRP A 13 16.95 -21.86 13.40
N ALA A 14 17.44 -22.93 14.04
CA ALA A 14 16.87 -23.44 15.29
C ALA A 14 16.93 -22.40 16.42
N TRP A 15 18.04 -21.67 16.56
CA TRP A 15 18.16 -20.57 17.51
C TRP A 15 17.18 -19.42 17.20
N ALA A 16 17.05 -19.03 15.93
CA ALA A 16 16.14 -17.99 15.50
C ALA A 16 14.68 -18.37 15.77
N GLN A 17 14.29 -19.62 15.49
CA GLN A 17 12.95 -20.14 15.81
C GLN A 17 12.69 -20.19 17.32
N TRP A 18 13.70 -20.59 18.12
CA TRP A 18 13.58 -20.57 19.58
C TRP A 18 13.39 -19.15 20.12
N ARG A 19 14.16 -18.17 19.62
CA ARG A 19 13.96 -16.74 19.96
C ARG A 19 12.64 -16.19 19.43
N ALA A 20 12.17 -16.64 18.26
CA ALA A 20 10.88 -16.24 17.73
C ALA A 20 9.69 -16.69 18.60
N ARG A 21 9.86 -17.70 19.46
CA ARG A 21 8.81 -18.06 20.44
C ARG A 21 8.56 -16.96 21.48
N SER A 22 9.55 -16.14 21.81
CA SER A 22 9.33 -14.96 22.67
C SER A 22 8.67 -13.78 21.93
N LEU A 23 8.36 -13.93 20.65
CA LEU A 23 7.66 -12.95 19.81
C LEU A 23 6.16 -13.30 19.62
N VAL A 24 5.68 -14.35 20.30
CA VAL A 24 4.29 -14.81 20.17
C VAL A 24 3.31 -13.81 20.79
N ASP A 25 3.64 -13.24 21.95
CA ASP A 25 2.78 -12.29 22.67
C ASP A 25 2.97 -10.83 22.22
N VAL A 26 3.79 -10.62 21.19
CA VAL A 26 4.06 -9.28 20.65
C VAL A 26 2.85 -8.83 19.85
N PRO A 27 2.25 -7.67 20.18
CA PRO A 27 1.13 -7.13 19.40
C PRO A 27 1.52 -6.98 17.93
N ARG A 28 0.57 -7.24 17.04
CA ARG A 28 0.76 -7.06 15.60
C ARG A 28 -0.43 -6.29 15.05
N PRO A 29 -0.19 -5.37 14.10
CA PRO A 29 -1.26 -4.73 13.36
C PRO A 29 -2.19 -5.76 12.74
N ARG A 30 -3.50 -5.50 12.81
CA ARG A 30 -4.54 -6.35 12.20
C ARG A 30 -5.33 -5.62 11.11
N ASP A 31 -5.18 -4.29 11.05
CA ASP A 31 -5.71 -3.44 10.01
C ASP A 31 -4.94 -3.63 8.70
N ALA A 32 -5.51 -3.13 7.61
CA ALA A 32 -4.83 -3.10 6.33
C ALA A 32 -3.49 -2.33 6.46
N PRO A 33 -2.40 -2.80 5.82
CA PRO A 33 -1.11 -2.13 5.83
C PRO A 33 -1.12 -0.87 4.97
N ARG A 34 -1.87 0.14 5.39
CA ARG A 34 -2.04 1.41 4.68
C ARG A 34 -2.01 2.56 5.67
N ALA A 35 -1.59 3.72 5.18
CA ALA A 35 -1.73 4.97 5.91
C ALA A 35 -2.03 6.11 4.95
N HIS A 36 -2.69 7.13 5.48
CA HIS A 36 -3.07 8.30 4.71
C HIS A 36 -2.90 9.59 5.51
N THR A 37 -2.48 10.64 4.81
CA THR A 37 -2.57 12.02 5.31
C THR A 37 -3.27 12.86 4.23
N PRO A 38 -4.37 13.54 4.57
CA PRO A 38 -5.15 14.33 3.61
C PRO A 38 -4.34 15.49 3.04
N GLY A 39 -4.69 15.87 1.82
CA GLY A 39 -4.15 17.04 1.15
C GLY A 39 -4.21 16.91 -0.38
N PRO A 40 -4.12 18.03 -1.11
CA PRO A 40 -4.11 18.02 -2.56
C PRO A 40 -2.88 17.28 -3.10
N ASP A 41 -3.00 16.82 -4.34
CA ASP A 41 -1.90 16.31 -5.15
C ASP A 41 -1.06 15.23 -4.48
N ALA A 42 -1.71 14.25 -3.86
CA ALA A 42 -1.04 13.31 -2.99
C ALA A 42 0.03 12.42 -3.67
N VAL A 43 1.08 12.09 -2.91
CA VAL A 43 2.15 11.17 -3.33
C VAL A 43 1.76 9.77 -2.87
N ASP A 44 1.78 8.82 -3.79
CA ASP A 44 1.53 7.41 -3.55
C ASP A 44 2.84 6.65 -3.38
N VAL A 45 2.97 5.97 -2.24
CA VAL A 45 4.16 5.25 -1.84
C VAL A 45 3.83 3.79 -1.60
N LEU A 46 4.68 2.89 -2.10
CA LEU A 46 4.63 1.47 -1.80
C LEU A 46 5.78 1.09 -0.86
N ILE A 47 5.49 0.48 0.28
CA ILE A 47 6.48 -0.14 1.17
C ILE A 47 6.37 -1.67 1.02
N VAL A 48 7.44 -2.32 0.58
CA VAL A 48 7.52 -3.79 0.49
C VAL A 48 8.52 -4.30 1.52
N GLY A 49 8.13 -5.26 2.36
CA GLY A 49 9.10 -5.79 3.30
C GLY A 49 8.60 -6.69 4.41
N SER A 50 9.42 -6.76 5.46
CA SER A 50 9.20 -7.57 6.67
C SER A 50 9.75 -6.84 7.91
N GLY A 51 9.44 -7.36 9.10
CA GLY A 51 10.01 -6.86 10.35
C GLY A 51 9.55 -5.43 10.65
N THR A 52 10.44 -4.44 10.48
CA THR A 52 10.14 -3.02 10.72
C THR A 52 8.98 -2.53 9.85
N ALA A 53 8.89 -2.98 8.60
CA ALA A 53 7.73 -2.64 7.77
C ALA A 53 6.42 -3.22 8.33
N SER A 54 6.47 -4.41 8.94
CA SER A 54 5.30 -5.13 9.45
C SER A 54 4.72 -4.53 10.75
N GLY A 55 5.32 -3.48 11.31
CA GLY A 55 4.77 -2.79 12.49
C GLY A 55 4.73 -3.65 13.75
N TRP A 56 5.66 -4.60 13.94
CA TRP A 56 5.67 -5.44 15.13
C TRP A 56 5.71 -4.62 16.42
N GLY A 57 4.81 -4.98 17.34
CA GLY A 57 4.63 -4.36 18.63
C GLY A 57 3.53 -3.30 18.69
N VAL A 58 3.06 -2.76 17.57
CA VAL A 58 1.94 -1.81 17.55
C VAL A 58 0.63 -2.48 17.14
N LEU A 59 -0.51 -1.84 17.44
CA LEU A 59 -1.85 -2.37 17.19
C LEU A 59 -2.38 -2.07 15.78
N THR A 60 -1.84 -1.04 15.12
CA THR A 60 -2.25 -0.59 13.78
C THR A 60 -1.03 -0.22 12.94
N HIS A 61 -1.15 -0.29 11.63
CA HIS A 61 -0.09 0.14 10.72
C HIS A 61 0.13 1.66 10.74
N GLU A 62 -0.88 2.43 11.17
CA GLU A 62 -0.79 3.87 11.45
C GLU A 62 0.21 4.22 12.56
N LEU A 63 0.35 3.34 13.56
CA LEU A 63 1.33 3.46 14.64
C LEU A 63 2.71 2.89 14.25
N GLY A 64 2.78 2.16 13.14
CA GLY A 64 3.98 1.51 12.62
C GLY A 64 4.78 2.38 11.64
N LEU A 65 5.71 1.74 10.92
CA LEU A 65 6.52 2.42 9.91
C LEU A 65 5.67 3.07 8.82
N ILE A 66 4.59 2.40 8.38
CA ILE A 66 3.72 2.85 7.30
C ILE A 66 3.10 4.21 7.65
N GLY A 67 2.42 4.33 8.80
CA GLY A 67 1.83 5.60 9.24
C GLY A 67 2.86 6.66 9.60
N ALA A 68 3.95 6.27 10.27
CA ALA A 68 5.01 7.20 10.60
C ALA A 68 5.66 7.81 9.34
N PHE A 69 5.94 6.99 8.33
CA PHE A 69 6.50 7.45 7.06
C PHE A 69 5.52 8.34 6.29
N CYS A 70 4.23 7.98 6.27
CA CYS A 70 3.18 8.81 5.69
C CYS A 70 3.20 10.23 6.26
N ARG A 71 3.21 10.36 7.59
CA ARG A 71 3.24 11.66 8.28
C ARG A 71 4.55 12.42 8.00
N ALA A 72 5.68 11.73 8.05
CA ALA A 72 7.01 12.34 7.82
C ALA A 72 7.16 12.92 6.40
N VAL A 73 6.63 12.23 5.39
CA VAL A 73 6.62 12.74 4.01
C VAL A 73 5.60 13.87 3.86
N ALA A 74 4.40 13.72 4.42
CA ALA A 74 3.35 14.74 4.34
C ALA A 74 3.80 16.08 4.94
N GLN A 75 4.49 16.04 6.08
CA GLN A 75 5.06 17.23 6.72
C GLN A 75 6.09 17.93 5.84
N ARG A 76 6.94 17.18 5.13
CA ARG A 76 7.99 17.74 4.26
C ARG A 76 7.43 18.42 3.02
N ARG A 77 6.36 17.88 2.45
CA ARG A 77 5.76 18.41 1.22
C ARG A 77 4.60 19.38 1.45
N GLN A 78 4.04 19.44 2.66
CA GLN A 78 2.83 20.19 2.99
C GLN A 78 1.64 19.81 2.08
N GLY A 79 1.41 18.50 1.92
CA GLY A 79 0.42 17.96 0.99
C GLY A 79 0.08 16.51 1.28
N GLY A 80 -0.87 15.96 0.51
CA GLY A 80 -1.42 14.63 0.80
C GLY A 80 -0.39 13.51 0.60
N VAL A 81 -0.49 12.43 1.34
CA VAL A 81 0.34 11.23 1.13
C VAL A 81 -0.51 10.00 1.34
N THR A 82 -0.30 8.98 0.52
CA THR A 82 -0.82 7.64 0.77
C THR A 82 0.32 6.64 0.71
N VAL A 83 0.35 5.77 1.70
CA VAL A 83 1.33 4.70 1.78
C VAL A 83 0.56 3.38 1.77
N ALA A 84 0.87 2.52 0.82
CA ALA A 84 0.42 1.13 0.79
C ALA A 84 1.60 0.22 1.15
N GLY A 85 1.32 -0.82 1.93
CA GLY A 85 2.30 -1.80 2.37
C GLY A 85 2.01 -3.19 1.82
N VAL A 86 3.03 -3.85 1.27
CA VAL A 86 3.02 -5.30 1.08
C VAL A 86 3.99 -5.91 2.07
N VAL A 87 3.44 -6.35 3.19
CA VAL A 87 4.21 -6.78 4.35
C VAL A 87 3.89 -8.22 4.71
N GLU A 88 4.92 -9.05 4.62
CA GLU A 88 4.85 -10.46 4.97
C GLU A 88 5.97 -10.73 6.01
N PRO A 89 5.64 -11.14 7.24
CA PRO A 89 6.62 -11.36 8.30
C PRO A 89 7.82 -12.24 7.91
N SER A 90 7.58 -13.22 7.04
CA SER A 90 8.59 -14.19 6.60
C SER A 90 9.35 -13.79 5.34
N MET A 91 9.02 -12.65 4.72
CA MET A 91 9.54 -12.23 3.42
C MET A 91 11.07 -12.17 3.41
N ARG A 92 11.65 -12.69 2.32
CA ARG A 92 13.07 -12.61 1.99
C ARG A 92 13.26 -11.91 0.66
N MET A 93 14.49 -11.51 0.37
CA MET A 93 14.84 -10.86 -0.90
C MET A 93 14.47 -11.70 -2.13
N SER A 94 14.48 -13.03 -2.01
CA SER A 94 14.04 -13.95 -3.07
C SER A 94 12.57 -13.82 -3.46
N ASP A 95 11.73 -13.32 -2.56
CA ASP A 95 10.27 -13.29 -2.74
C ASP A 95 9.82 -11.96 -3.36
N VAL A 96 10.62 -10.91 -3.19
CA VAL A 96 10.29 -9.52 -3.54
C VAL A 96 9.97 -9.36 -5.02
N THR A 97 10.71 -10.02 -5.92
CA THR A 97 10.43 -9.90 -7.37
C THR A 97 9.02 -10.38 -7.70
N ALA A 98 8.59 -11.52 -7.14
CA ALA A 98 7.24 -12.05 -7.36
C ALA A 98 6.17 -11.15 -6.73
N VAL A 99 6.47 -10.53 -5.58
CA VAL A 99 5.57 -9.55 -4.94
C VAL A 99 5.40 -8.32 -5.82
N LEU A 100 6.50 -7.75 -6.32
CA LEU A 100 6.52 -6.57 -7.18
C LEU A 100 5.76 -6.79 -8.49
N GLN A 101 5.89 -7.97 -9.10
CA GLN A 101 5.15 -8.35 -10.32
C GLN A 101 3.63 -8.38 -10.16
N GLN A 102 3.14 -8.46 -8.92
CA GLN A 102 1.71 -8.41 -8.63
C GLN A 102 1.19 -6.99 -8.38
N GLN A 103 2.08 -5.99 -8.32
CA GLN A 103 1.72 -4.60 -8.07
C GLN A 103 1.70 -3.81 -9.38
N ALA A 104 0.81 -2.83 -9.44
CA ALA A 104 0.86 -1.79 -10.45
C ALA A 104 1.96 -0.76 -10.09
N LEU A 105 3.24 -1.14 -10.21
CA LEU A 105 4.37 -0.28 -9.80
C LEU A 105 4.35 1.10 -10.46
N GLY A 106 3.78 1.20 -11.66
CA GLY A 106 3.57 2.46 -12.35
C GLY A 106 2.72 3.47 -11.57
N THR A 107 1.87 3.07 -10.63
CA THR A 107 1.01 4.01 -9.88
C THR A 107 1.73 4.67 -8.70
N PHE A 108 2.92 4.20 -8.31
CA PHE A 108 3.64 4.70 -7.14
C PHE A 108 4.80 5.61 -7.56
N GLN A 109 4.95 6.76 -6.89
CA GLN A 109 6.09 7.67 -7.08
C GLN A 109 7.28 7.27 -6.21
N VAL A 110 7.05 6.56 -5.11
CA VAL A 110 8.12 6.01 -4.26
C VAL A 110 7.87 4.53 -4.01
N VAL A 111 8.91 3.72 -4.18
CA VAL A 111 8.92 2.31 -3.77
C VAL A 111 10.03 2.10 -2.74
N CYS A 112 9.66 1.72 -1.52
CA CYS A 112 10.57 1.47 -0.41
C CYS A 112 10.71 -0.04 -0.17
N LEU A 113 11.91 -0.57 -0.28
CA LEU A 113 12.24 -1.94 0.11
C LEU A 113 12.80 -1.94 1.53
N VAL A 114 12.09 -2.58 2.48
CA VAL A 114 12.44 -2.62 3.91
C VAL A 114 12.48 -4.06 4.41
N LEU A 115 13.59 -4.76 4.17
CA LEU A 115 13.75 -6.18 4.51
C LEU A 115 15.21 -6.59 4.72
N GLY A 116 15.45 -7.88 4.95
CA GLY A 116 16.77 -8.50 4.94
C GLY A 116 17.23 -9.09 6.28
N VAL A 117 16.52 -8.81 7.38
CA VAL A 117 16.73 -9.51 8.66
C VAL A 117 16.53 -11.02 8.49
N ASN A 118 15.47 -11.42 7.78
CA ASN A 118 15.19 -12.83 7.47
C ASN A 118 16.30 -13.47 6.62
N ASP A 119 16.91 -12.73 5.70
CA ASP A 119 18.03 -13.19 4.88
C ASP A 119 19.31 -13.39 5.70
N VAL A 120 19.57 -12.50 6.67
CA VAL A 120 20.66 -12.69 7.63
C VAL A 120 20.43 -13.94 8.47
N LEU A 121 19.21 -14.18 8.95
CA LEU A 121 18.85 -15.37 9.74
C LEU A 121 18.89 -16.66 8.90
N ALA A 122 18.50 -16.59 7.63
CA ALA A 122 18.54 -17.72 6.70
C ALA A 122 19.96 -18.03 6.16
N LEU A 123 20.93 -17.18 6.50
CA LEU A 123 22.28 -17.18 5.96
C LEU A 123 22.28 -17.15 4.42
N THR A 124 21.45 -16.29 3.82
CA THR A 124 21.41 -16.05 2.36
C THR A 124 22.79 -15.65 1.86
N SER A 125 23.36 -16.38 0.89
CA SER A 125 24.71 -16.10 0.38
C SER A 125 24.80 -14.71 -0.26
N ARG A 126 25.98 -14.09 -0.24
CA ARG A 126 26.22 -12.78 -0.86
C ARG A 126 25.83 -12.74 -2.34
N ALA A 127 26.18 -13.80 -3.08
CA ALA A 127 25.85 -13.92 -4.50
C ALA A 127 24.33 -14.06 -4.73
N ALA A 128 23.63 -14.81 -3.87
CA ALA A 128 22.18 -14.92 -3.94
C ALA A 128 21.51 -13.57 -3.61
N TRP A 129 21.94 -12.90 -2.54
CA TRP A 129 21.43 -11.57 -2.17
C TRP A 129 21.59 -10.56 -3.30
N ALA A 130 22.80 -10.41 -3.84
CA ALA A 130 23.07 -9.48 -4.94
C ALA A 130 22.21 -9.79 -6.17
N ARG A 131 22.08 -11.07 -6.54
CA ARG A 131 21.25 -11.49 -7.68
C ARG A 131 19.77 -11.18 -7.47
N GLU A 132 19.20 -11.53 -6.32
CA GLU A 132 17.76 -11.30 -6.09
C GLU A 132 17.45 -9.81 -5.88
N LEU A 133 18.36 -9.04 -5.26
CA LEU A 133 18.25 -7.57 -5.19
C LEU A 133 18.28 -6.95 -6.59
N ALA A 134 19.26 -7.31 -7.42
CA ALA A 134 19.35 -6.81 -8.79
C ALA A 134 18.07 -7.13 -9.58
N ARG A 135 17.53 -8.35 -9.47
CA ARG A 135 16.26 -8.74 -10.11
C ARG A 135 15.07 -7.91 -9.65
N ALA A 136 14.97 -7.62 -8.36
CA ALA A 136 13.89 -6.79 -7.83
C ALA A 136 14.00 -5.35 -8.32
N LEU A 137 15.22 -4.79 -8.36
CA LEU A 137 15.45 -3.45 -8.90
C LEU A 137 15.21 -3.39 -10.42
N ASP A 138 15.64 -4.40 -11.18
CA ASP A 138 15.34 -4.54 -12.61
C ASP A 138 13.84 -4.63 -12.88
N GLU A 139 13.06 -5.28 -12.01
CA GLU A 139 11.60 -5.32 -12.09
C GLU A 139 10.99 -3.94 -11.91
N ILE A 140 11.41 -3.20 -10.87
CA ILE A 140 10.93 -1.84 -10.66
C ILE A 140 11.32 -0.95 -11.85
N GLU A 141 12.56 -1.08 -12.35
CA GLU A 141 13.04 -0.28 -13.48
C GLU A 141 12.35 -0.58 -14.81
N ARG A 142 11.88 -1.82 -15.02
CA ARG A 142 11.09 -2.22 -16.19
C ARG A 142 9.64 -1.74 -16.10
N SER A 143 9.10 -1.72 -14.89
CA SER A 143 7.68 -1.45 -14.62
C SER A 143 7.39 -0.01 -14.19
N ARG A 144 8.42 0.82 -13.98
CA ARG A 144 8.30 2.25 -13.66
C ARG A 144 7.77 3.05 -14.84
N ALA A 145 6.92 4.03 -14.55
CA ALA A 145 6.87 5.24 -15.37
C ALA A 145 8.01 6.17 -14.89
N GLY A 146 8.59 6.96 -15.80
CA GLY A 146 9.94 7.55 -15.71
C GLY A 146 10.42 8.18 -14.38
N ASP A 147 9.52 8.61 -13.49
CA ASP A 147 9.87 9.35 -12.26
C ASP A 147 9.75 8.56 -10.94
N THR A 148 9.51 7.25 -10.95
CA THR A 148 9.42 6.48 -9.68
C THR A 148 10.80 6.40 -9.01
N GLN A 149 10.90 6.92 -7.78
CA GLN A 149 12.08 6.81 -6.92
C GLN A 149 12.04 5.49 -6.14
N VAL A 150 13.20 4.85 -5.98
CA VAL A 150 13.34 3.64 -5.15
C VAL A 150 14.21 3.93 -3.94
N LEU A 151 13.74 3.56 -2.76
CA LEU A 151 14.50 3.60 -1.51
C LEU A 151 14.75 2.16 -1.05
N VAL A 152 16.01 1.80 -0.78
CA VAL A 152 16.35 0.49 -0.22
C VAL A 152 16.91 0.70 1.18
N ALA A 153 16.12 0.33 2.19
CA ALA A 153 16.53 0.44 3.58
C ALA A 153 17.57 -0.61 3.92
N GLY A 154 18.63 -0.18 4.60
CA GLY A 154 19.66 -1.08 5.10
C GLY A 154 19.15 -2.00 6.19
N ILE A 155 19.73 -3.19 6.24
CA ILE A 155 19.42 -4.21 7.23
C ILE A 155 19.93 -3.73 8.58
N GLN A 156 19.01 -3.56 9.52
CA GLN A 156 19.36 -3.14 10.88
C GLN A 156 20.21 -4.21 11.60
N PRO A 157 21.18 -3.80 12.42
CA PRO A 157 21.97 -4.76 13.21
C PRO A 157 21.06 -5.60 14.10
N LEU A 158 21.15 -6.93 14.07
CA LEU A 158 20.30 -7.82 14.89
C LEU A 158 20.38 -7.52 16.39
N GLN A 159 21.45 -6.90 16.87
CA GLN A 159 21.59 -6.46 18.26
C GLN A 159 20.62 -5.34 18.63
N SER A 160 20.16 -4.54 17.67
CA SER A 160 19.11 -3.55 17.88
C SER A 160 17.74 -4.17 18.12
N ILE A 161 17.63 -5.48 17.92
CA ILE A 161 16.44 -6.29 18.17
C ILE A 161 16.70 -7.08 19.46
N PRO A 162 16.15 -6.66 20.60
CA PRO A 162 16.40 -7.29 21.91
C PRO A 162 16.13 -8.79 21.95
N THR A 163 15.15 -9.27 21.17
CA THR A 163 14.87 -10.69 20.95
C THR A 163 16.05 -11.46 20.36
N PHE A 164 16.93 -10.80 19.63
CA PHE A 164 18.11 -11.42 19.01
C PHE A 164 19.42 -10.96 19.66
N ALA A 165 19.39 -10.12 20.71
CA ALA A 165 20.58 -9.70 21.45
C ALA A 165 21.35 -10.91 22.02
N GLY A 166 22.69 -10.86 21.97
CA GLY A 166 23.56 -11.93 22.47
C GLY A 166 24.86 -12.14 21.66
N ARG A 167 25.55 -13.26 21.93
CA ARG A 167 26.81 -13.62 21.24
C ARG A 167 26.58 -14.03 19.77
N VAL A 168 25.46 -14.68 19.46
CA VAL A 168 25.08 -15.10 18.11
C VAL A 168 24.77 -13.89 17.21
N SER A 169 24.12 -12.84 17.72
CA SER A 169 23.87 -11.63 16.94
C SER A 169 25.14 -10.84 16.61
N ARG A 170 26.17 -10.86 17.47
CA ARG A 170 27.50 -10.31 17.13
C ARG A 170 28.12 -10.97 15.91
N LEU A 171 27.97 -12.29 15.78
CA LEU A 171 28.42 -13.05 14.63
C LEU A 171 27.61 -12.69 13.37
N LEU A 172 26.28 -12.57 13.49
CA LEU A 172 25.39 -12.24 12.38
C LEU A 172 25.47 -10.76 11.93
N ALA A 173 25.90 -9.84 12.78
CA ALA A 173 26.04 -8.43 12.44
C ALA A 173 27.12 -8.14 11.40
N ARG A 174 28.17 -8.97 11.33
CA ARG A 174 29.12 -8.89 10.23
C ARG A 174 28.43 -9.20 8.90
N ARG A 175 27.49 -10.14 8.89
CA ARG A 175 26.74 -10.51 7.69
C ARG A 175 25.78 -9.40 7.28
N ALA A 176 25.03 -8.82 8.23
CA ALA A 176 24.17 -7.67 7.94
C ALA A 176 24.95 -6.52 7.28
N ARG A 177 26.14 -6.17 7.80
CA ARG A 177 27.03 -5.17 7.19
C ARG A 177 27.46 -5.53 5.77
N GLN A 178 27.90 -6.77 5.55
CA GLN A 178 28.30 -7.24 4.21
C GLN A 178 27.15 -7.20 3.20
N LEU A 179 25.92 -7.52 3.63
CA LEU A 179 24.76 -7.40 2.76
C LEU A 179 24.43 -5.93 2.48
N ASN A 180 24.53 -5.04 3.47
CA ASN A 180 24.34 -3.60 3.29
C ASN A 180 25.39 -2.98 2.34
N GLU A 181 26.66 -3.38 2.45
CA GLU A 181 27.72 -2.95 1.52
C GLU A 181 27.39 -3.34 0.07
N LEU A 182 26.89 -4.57 -0.15
CA LEU A 182 26.44 -5.02 -1.47
C LEU A 182 25.20 -4.27 -1.95
N THR A 183 24.26 -3.99 -1.04
CA THR A 183 23.06 -3.22 -1.35
C THR A 183 23.42 -1.80 -1.78
N SER A 184 24.28 -1.09 -1.03
CA SER A 184 24.75 0.26 -1.40
C SER A 184 25.39 0.27 -2.78
N ALA A 185 26.31 -0.67 -3.04
CA ALA A 185 27.00 -0.77 -4.33
C ALA A 185 26.08 -1.14 -5.51
N GLU A 186 24.94 -1.80 -5.26
CA GLU A 186 23.91 -2.02 -6.29
C GLU A 186 23.07 -0.76 -6.52
N CYS A 187 22.66 -0.06 -5.45
CA CYS A 187 21.91 1.19 -5.55
C CYS A 187 22.70 2.29 -6.27
N GLU A 188 23.99 2.47 -5.96
CA GLU A 188 24.86 3.48 -6.57
C GLU A 188 24.99 3.33 -8.09
N ARG A 189 24.79 2.13 -8.62
CA ARG A 189 24.86 1.86 -10.07
C ARG A 189 23.58 2.24 -10.81
N ARG A 190 22.51 2.60 -10.11
CA ARG A 190 21.16 2.75 -10.68
C ARG A 190 20.62 4.16 -10.44
N PRO A 191 20.31 4.94 -11.50
CA PRO A 191 19.74 6.26 -11.33
C PRO A 191 18.34 6.17 -10.73
N GLY A 192 18.05 6.99 -9.73
CA GLY A 192 16.76 7.02 -9.03
C GLY A 192 16.61 5.99 -7.91
N VAL A 193 17.66 5.21 -7.60
CA VAL A 193 17.68 4.27 -6.47
C VAL A 193 18.61 4.81 -5.39
N ALA A 194 18.10 4.96 -4.16
CA ALA A 194 18.88 5.40 -3.01
C ALA A 194 18.96 4.29 -1.96
N PHE A 195 20.18 4.00 -1.50
CA PHE A 195 20.38 3.21 -0.29
C PHE A 195 20.21 4.11 0.94
N VAL A 196 19.45 3.64 1.93
CA VAL A 196 19.20 4.37 3.17
C VAL A 196 19.82 3.60 4.33
N GLU A 197 20.83 4.18 4.97
CA GLU A 197 21.47 3.54 6.12
C GLU A 197 20.47 3.31 7.26
N PRO A 198 20.56 2.16 7.96
CA PRO A 198 19.67 1.89 9.07
C PRO A 198 19.97 2.86 10.21
N PRO A 199 18.96 3.54 10.79
CA PRO A 199 19.17 4.43 11.91
C PRO A 199 19.86 3.74 13.10
N PRO A 200 20.70 4.46 13.86
CA PRO A 200 21.21 3.96 15.12
C PRO A 200 20.05 3.66 16.08
N THR A 201 20.21 2.67 16.94
CA THR A 201 19.19 2.34 17.94
C THR A 201 19.30 3.33 19.09
N PRO A 202 18.22 4.02 19.48
CA PRO A 202 18.22 4.84 20.70
C PRO A 202 18.63 3.98 21.90
N GLY A 203 19.51 4.51 22.75
CA GLY A 203 20.24 3.75 23.77
C GLY A 203 19.39 3.23 24.94
N ASP A 204 18.20 3.79 25.19
CA ASP A 204 17.48 3.60 26.44
C ASP A 204 15.98 3.39 26.22
N VAL A 205 15.58 2.22 25.70
CA VAL A 205 14.15 1.88 25.63
C VAL A 205 13.91 0.54 26.32
N GLU A 206 13.35 0.59 27.52
CA GLU A 206 12.99 -0.57 28.36
C GLU A 206 11.94 -1.47 27.70
N ASN A 207 11.20 -0.98 26.70
CA ASN A 207 10.09 -1.70 26.08
C ASN A 207 10.26 -1.85 24.57
N VAL A 208 10.24 -3.10 24.09
CA VAL A 208 10.75 -3.51 22.77
C VAL A 208 9.65 -3.57 21.71
N TYR A 209 8.41 -3.63 22.14
CA TYR A 209 7.25 -3.82 21.29
C TYR A 209 6.23 -2.72 21.58
N GLY A 210 5.84 -1.97 20.54
CA GLY A 210 4.85 -0.90 20.66
C GLY A 210 5.43 0.50 20.70
N ASP A 211 6.75 0.64 20.50
CA ASP A 211 7.38 1.94 20.48
C ASP A 211 7.25 2.59 19.10
N SER A 212 6.15 3.33 18.93
CA SER A 212 5.91 4.18 17.76
C SER A 212 7.03 5.21 17.53
N ALA A 213 7.83 5.57 18.56
CA ALA A 213 8.97 6.47 18.40
C ALA A 213 10.09 5.85 17.57
N ARG A 214 10.29 4.53 17.63
CA ARG A 214 11.26 3.82 16.77
C ARG A 214 10.82 3.84 15.31
N TYR A 215 9.53 3.65 15.06
CA TYR A 215 8.96 3.76 13.72
C TYR A 215 9.04 5.19 13.19
N ALA A 216 8.81 6.20 14.04
CA ALA A 216 9.02 7.60 13.71
C ALA A 216 10.47 7.89 13.32
N PHE A 217 11.45 7.36 14.07
CA PHE A 217 12.86 7.59 13.72
C PHE A 217 13.25 6.95 12.37
N TRP A 218 12.80 5.72 12.12
CA TRP A 218 12.94 5.09 10.80
C TRP A 218 12.28 5.88 9.68
N ALA A 219 11.06 6.33 9.92
CA ALA A 219 10.28 7.13 8.98
C ALA A 219 10.98 8.45 8.64
N GLU A 220 11.53 9.17 9.63
CA GLU A 220 12.25 10.42 9.40
C GLU A 220 13.50 10.22 8.55
N VAL A 221 14.27 9.16 8.80
CA VAL A 221 15.46 8.83 8.01
C VAL A 221 15.07 8.49 6.56
N LEU A 222 14.07 7.63 6.36
CA LEU A 222 13.59 7.29 5.02
C LEU A 222 13.01 8.50 4.29
N ALA A 223 12.18 9.30 4.97
CA ALA A 223 11.53 10.48 4.39
C ALA A 223 12.55 11.56 4.01
N GLY A 224 13.67 11.65 4.74
CA GLY A 224 14.80 12.52 4.38
C GLY A 224 15.50 12.15 3.07
N HIS A 225 15.30 10.92 2.57
CA HIS A 225 15.85 10.47 1.29
C HIS A 225 14.85 10.57 0.13
N VAL A 226 13.59 10.97 0.38
CA VAL A 226 12.63 11.24 -0.70
C VAL A 226 13.08 12.49 -1.45
N ALA A 227 13.25 12.35 -2.76
CA ALA A 227 13.82 13.40 -3.59
C ALA A 227 12.92 14.64 -3.64
N PRO A 228 13.47 15.87 -3.62
CA PRO A 228 12.67 17.09 -3.69
C PRO A 228 11.74 17.14 -4.91
N GLY A 229 12.18 16.60 -6.05
CA GLY A 229 11.35 16.50 -7.26
C GLY A 229 10.10 15.63 -7.07
N VAL A 230 10.17 14.58 -6.26
CA VAL A 230 9.01 13.74 -5.91
C VAL A 230 8.08 14.48 -4.96
N LEU A 231 8.64 15.17 -3.96
CA LEU A 231 7.84 15.97 -3.00
C LEU A 231 7.06 17.10 -3.70
N ALA A 232 7.67 17.71 -4.71
CA ALA A 232 7.10 18.78 -5.53
C ALA A 232 6.22 18.27 -6.69
N SER A 233 6.27 16.98 -7.03
CA SER A 233 5.51 16.44 -8.15
C SER A 233 4.01 16.40 -7.87
N ALA A 234 3.20 16.76 -8.87
CA ALA A 234 1.77 16.49 -8.90
C ALA A 234 1.54 14.96 -9.03
N PRO A 235 0.38 14.42 -8.61
CA PRO A 235 0.11 12.99 -8.67
C PRO A 235 0.19 12.51 -10.10
N ALA A 236 0.49 11.22 -10.22
CA ALA A 236 0.56 10.50 -11.47
C ALA A 236 -0.82 10.41 -12.17
N ARG A 237 -1.35 11.53 -12.66
CA ARG A 237 -2.57 11.59 -13.49
C ARG A 237 -2.45 10.87 -14.83
N GLU A 238 -1.27 10.35 -15.17
CA GLU A 238 -0.97 9.75 -16.48
C GLU A 238 -0.50 8.28 -16.42
N ARG A 239 -0.39 7.67 -15.23
CA ARG A 239 0.18 6.32 -15.09
C ARG A 239 -0.93 5.27 -15.13
N ARG A 240 -1.42 5.01 -16.35
CA ARG A 240 -2.48 4.03 -16.65
C ARG A 240 -2.09 2.65 -16.12
N ALA A 241 -2.95 2.03 -15.31
CA ALA A 241 -2.85 0.60 -15.07
C ALA A 241 -3.28 -0.15 -16.33
N HIS A 242 -2.57 -1.23 -16.68
CA HIS A 242 -2.93 -2.02 -17.86
C HIS A 242 -4.29 -2.69 -17.62
N PRO A 243 -5.21 -2.73 -18.60
CA PRO A 243 -6.52 -3.38 -18.45
C PRO A 243 -6.44 -4.81 -17.86
N ASP A 244 -5.41 -5.58 -18.25
CA ASP A 244 -5.16 -6.93 -17.72
C ASP A 244 -4.81 -6.96 -16.23
N GLN A 245 -4.16 -5.93 -15.70
CA GLN A 245 -3.85 -5.82 -14.27
C GLN A 245 -5.13 -5.55 -13.47
N ARG A 246 -6.00 -4.65 -13.98
CA ARG A 246 -7.31 -4.37 -13.38
C ARG A 246 -8.17 -5.62 -13.32
N GLU A 247 -8.30 -6.36 -14.42
CA GLU A 247 -9.12 -7.58 -14.47
C GLU A 247 -8.61 -8.65 -13.49
N ARG A 248 -7.29 -8.83 -13.39
CA ARG A 248 -6.70 -9.72 -12.38
C ARG A 248 -6.97 -9.25 -10.96
N ALA A 249 -6.93 -7.95 -10.71
CA ALA A 249 -7.24 -7.40 -9.39
C ALA A 249 -8.72 -7.63 -9.03
N LEU A 250 -9.64 -7.37 -9.96
CA LEU A 250 -11.07 -7.62 -9.80
C LEU A 250 -11.37 -9.10 -9.53
N ALA A 251 -10.78 -10.00 -10.30
CA ALA A 251 -10.94 -11.45 -10.12
C ALA A 251 -10.43 -11.92 -8.75
N ARG A 252 -9.35 -11.33 -8.22
CA ARG A 252 -8.84 -11.64 -6.88
C ARG A 252 -9.72 -11.10 -5.76
N ILE A 253 -10.40 -9.98 -5.97
CA ILE A 253 -11.27 -9.35 -4.98
C ILE A 253 -12.64 -10.04 -4.99
N GLY A 254 -13.14 -10.44 -6.16
CA GLY A 254 -14.44 -11.11 -6.28
C GLY A 254 -15.65 -10.20 -6.09
N ILE A 255 -15.46 -8.87 -6.08
CA ILE A 255 -16.54 -7.90 -5.83
C ILE A 255 -17.44 -7.64 -7.05
N ALA A 256 -16.93 -7.88 -8.26
CA ALA A 256 -17.59 -7.47 -9.50
C ALA A 256 -19.01 -8.05 -9.61
N ASP A 257 -19.15 -9.37 -9.50
CA ASP A 257 -20.44 -10.07 -9.55
C ASP A 257 -21.03 -10.40 -8.17
N SER A 258 -20.52 -9.79 -7.09
CA SER A 258 -21.12 -9.97 -5.77
C SER A 258 -22.42 -9.16 -5.64
N GLU A 259 -23.24 -9.51 -4.64
CA GLU A 259 -24.39 -8.71 -4.25
C GLU A 259 -23.97 -7.33 -3.71
N PRO A 260 -24.87 -6.33 -3.65
CA PRO A 260 -24.65 -5.09 -2.92
C PRO A 260 -24.39 -5.33 -1.43
N GLU A 261 -23.59 -4.47 -0.81
CA GLU A 261 -23.16 -4.65 0.58
C GLU A 261 -23.29 -3.38 1.41
N GLU A 262 -23.99 -3.47 2.54
CA GLU A 262 -24.33 -2.34 3.42
C GLU A 262 -23.10 -1.51 3.87
N ARG A 263 -21.93 -2.14 3.99
CA ARG A 263 -20.68 -1.44 4.34
C ARG A 263 -20.32 -0.35 3.33
N PHE A 264 -20.54 -0.59 2.03
CA PHE A 264 -20.31 0.40 0.99
C PHE A 264 -21.44 1.43 0.92
N ASP A 265 -22.70 1.01 1.15
CA ASP A 265 -23.85 1.92 1.16
C ASP A 265 -23.74 3.00 2.23
N ARG A 266 -23.17 2.68 3.40
CA ARG A 266 -22.91 3.66 4.46
C ARG A 266 -21.93 4.75 4.02
N ILE A 267 -20.85 4.36 3.35
CA ILE A 267 -19.81 5.28 2.86
C ILE A 267 -20.40 6.21 1.79
N VAL A 268 -21.13 5.64 0.83
CA VAL A 268 -21.74 6.40 -0.29
C VAL A 268 -22.83 7.36 0.20
N ARG A 269 -23.65 6.97 1.18
CA ARG A 269 -24.62 7.88 1.81
C ARG A 269 -23.94 9.06 2.51
N ALA A 270 -22.83 8.80 3.20
CA ALA A 270 -22.05 9.86 3.84
C ALA A 270 -21.45 10.82 2.81
N ALA A 271 -20.87 10.30 1.71
CA ALA A 271 -20.35 11.11 0.61
C ALA A 271 -21.42 12.03 0.02
N ARG A 272 -22.59 11.47 -0.32
CA ARG A 272 -23.74 12.26 -0.81
C ARG A 272 -24.10 13.41 0.13
N SER A 273 -24.09 13.14 1.43
CA SER A 273 -24.49 14.10 2.46
C SER A 273 -23.45 15.22 2.64
N VAL A 274 -22.17 14.88 2.66
CA VAL A 274 -21.05 15.83 2.79
C VAL A 274 -20.98 16.76 1.58
N PHE A 275 -21.10 16.22 0.37
CA PHE A 275 -21.08 17.03 -0.86
C PHE A 275 -22.45 17.63 -1.22
N GLN A 276 -23.48 17.35 -0.42
CA GLN A 276 -24.86 17.84 -0.61
C GLN A 276 -25.39 17.59 -2.03
N THR A 277 -25.09 16.45 -2.63
CA THR A 277 -25.45 16.08 -4.01
C THR A 277 -26.73 15.25 -4.07
N SER A 278 -27.37 15.26 -5.24
CA SER A 278 -28.54 14.42 -5.50
C SER A 278 -28.19 12.93 -5.43
N HIS A 279 -26.99 12.57 -5.93
CA HIS A 279 -26.54 11.19 -5.99
C HIS A 279 -25.07 11.01 -5.60
N ALA A 280 -24.76 9.84 -5.07
CA ALA A 280 -23.41 9.34 -4.91
C ALA A 280 -23.37 7.84 -5.23
N ALA A 281 -22.23 7.34 -5.69
CA ALA A 281 -22.05 5.92 -5.98
C ALA A 281 -20.64 5.42 -5.66
N PHE A 282 -20.54 4.13 -5.36
CA PHE A 282 -19.33 3.36 -5.51
C PHE A 282 -19.52 2.42 -6.70
N THR A 283 -18.65 2.59 -7.70
CA THR A 283 -18.67 1.80 -8.93
C THR A 283 -17.44 0.93 -9.02
N VAL A 284 -17.62 -0.28 -9.54
CA VAL A 284 -16.54 -1.17 -9.98
C VAL A 284 -16.55 -1.19 -11.50
N VAL A 285 -15.37 -1.14 -12.12
CA VAL A 285 -15.20 -0.96 -13.57
C VAL A 285 -14.36 -2.10 -14.14
N GLY A 286 -14.99 -2.93 -14.97
CA GLY A 286 -14.36 -4.05 -15.67
C GLY A 286 -13.85 -3.66 -17.06
N VAL A 287 -13.66 -4.67 -17.91
CA VAL A 287 -13.27 -4.47 -19.33
C VAL A 287 -14.48 -4.16 -20.21
N ASP A 288 -15.61 -4.82 -19.96
CA ASP A 288 -16.81 -4.80 -20.80
C ASP A 288 -18.06 -4.22 -20.12
N ARG A 289 -18.03 -4.11 -18.79
CA ARG A 289 -19.15 -3.61 -17.99
C ARG A 289 -18.68 -2.89 -16.73
N GLN A 290 -19.61 -2.18 -16.12
CA GLN A 290 -19.45 -1.58 -14.80
C GLN A 290 -20.61 -1.99 -13.88
N TRP A 291 -20.36 -1.96 -12.59
CA TRP A 291 -21.33 -2.32 -11.56
C TRP A 291 -21.45 -1.19 -10.55
N TYR A 292 -22.68 -0.83 -10.21
CA TYR A 292 -22.96 -0.03 -9.03
C TYR A 292 -22.94 -0.95 -7.81
N LYS A 293 -21.88 -0.85 -7.00
CA LYS A 293 -21.75 -1.65 -5.77
C LYS A 293 -22.46 -1.00 -4.58
N ALA A 294 -22.63 0.31 -4.64
CA ALA A 294 -23.50 1.09 -3.77
C ALA A 294 -23.98 2.33 -4.52
N LEU A 295 -25.23 2.74 -4.28
CA LEU A 295 -25.85 3.91 -4.88
C LEU A 295 -26.74 4.60 -3.84
N ALA A 296 -26.48 5.88 -3.58
CA ALA A 296 -27.34 6.72 -2.77
C ALA A 296 -27.99 7.78 -3.66
N GLY A 297 -29.31 7.80 -3.74
CA GLY A 297 -30.08 8.66 -4.65
C GLY A 297 -31.30 7.90 -5.20
N SER A 298 -31.89 8.41 -6.27
CA SER A 298 -32.88 7.61 -7.03
C SER A 298 -32.19 6.44 -7.73
N GLU A 299 -32.95 5.39 -8.02
CA GLU A 299 -32.47 4.30 -8.88
C GLU A 299 -32.01 4.85 -10.23
N LEU A 300 -30.95 4.24 -10.76
CA LEU A 300 -30.39 4.53 -12.06
C LEU A 300 -30.45 3.29 -12.93
N ASP A 301 -30.74 3.48 -14.20
CA ASP A 301 -30.62 2.41 -15.19
C ASP A 301 -29.17 1.95 -15.32
N ALA A 302 -28.99 0.72 -15.80
CA ALA A 302 -27.67 0.19 -16.12
C ALA A 302 -26.96 1.15 -17.11
N ALA A 303 -25.82 1.68 -16.66
CA ALA A 303 -25.07 2.66 -17.42
C ALA A 303 -24.15 1.99 -18.45
N SER A 304 -24.21 2.46 -19.71
CA SER A 304 -23.28 2.04 -20.76
C SER A 304 -21.84 2.36 -20.34
N LEU A 305 -20.90 1.48 -20.67
CA LEU A 305 -19.49 1.70 -20.34
C LEU A 305 -18.91 2.88 -21.14
N GLU A 306 -19.31 3.04 -22.40
CA GLU A 306 -18.86 4.12 -23.29
C GLU A 306 -19.24 5.52 -22.75
N ASP A 307 -20.40 5.61 -22.10
CA ASP A 307 -20.87 6.87 -21.51
C ASP A 307 -20.38 7.10 -20.08
N SER A 308 -19.72 6.11 -19.47
CA SER A 308 -19.37 6.17 -18.05
C SER A 308 -18.25 7.16 -17.73
N PHE A 309 -18.59 8.13 -16.88
CA PHE A 309 -17.63 9.03 -16.23
C PHE A 309 -16.70 8.26 -15.28
N CYS A 310 -17.20 7.20 -14.64
CA CYS A 310 -16.40 6.35 -13.75
C CYS A 310 -15.36 5.55 -14.55
N PHE A 311 -15.74 5.05 -15.73
CA PHE A 311 -14.80 4.39 -16.64
C PHE A 311 -13.68 5.33 -17.07
N ARG A 312 -14.02 6.53 -17.55
CA ARG A 312 -13.00 7.54 -17.93
C ARG A 312 -12.08 7.90 -16.77
N LEU A 313 -12.64 8.11 -15.58
CA LEU A 313 -11.87 8.37 -14.36
C LEU A 313 -10.91 7.22 -14.03
N VAL A 314 -11.37 5.97 -14.12
CA VAL A 314 -10.54 4.79 -13.84
C VAL A 314 -9.42 4.63 -14.88
N GLU A 315 -9.71 4.87 -16.16
CA GLU A 315 -8.72 4.86 -17.24
C GLU A 315 -7.66 5.95 -17.06
N ASP A 316 -8.06 7.15 -16.62
CA ASP A 316 -7.15 8.25 -16.33
C ASP A 316 -6.38 8.04 -15.02
N GLY A 317 -6.91 7.24 -14.08
CA GLY A 317 -6.24 6.91 -12.82
C GLY A 317 -6.12 8.07 -11.82
N GLY A 318 -6.85 9.17 -12.05
CA GLY A 318 -6.85 10.37 -11.21
C GLY A 318 -8.25 10.88 -10.88
N PRO A 319 -8.39 11.90 -10.02
CA PRO A 319 -9.68 12.52 -9.76
C PRO A 319 -10.24 13.17 -11.02
N LEU A 320 -11.55 13.08 -11.22
CA LEU A 320 -12.27 13.72 -12.32
C LEU A 320 -13.31 14.66 -11.73
N ILE A 321 -13.22 15.94 -12.07
CA ILE A 321 -14.19 16.98 -11.70
C ILE A 321 -14.71 17.60 -13.00
N VAL A 322 -16.03 17.63 -13.13
CA VAL A 322 -16.77 18.20 -14.25
C VAL A 322 -17.83 19.12 -13.65
N PRO A 323 -17.58 20.44 -13.58
CA PRO A 323 -18.52 21.39 -12.97
C PRO A 323 -19.83 21.51 -13.76
N ASP A 324 -19.73 21.45 -15.09
CA ASP A 324 -20.87 21.39 -16.01
C ASP A 324 -20.55 20.58 -17.27
N ALA A 325 -21.06 19.35 -17.32
CA ALA A 325 -20.88 18.39 -18.40
C ALA A 325 -21.54 18.84 -19.71
N SER A 326 -22.49 19.77 -19.67
CA SER A 326 -23.10 20.33 -20.89
C SER A 326 -22.18 21.34 -21.59
N SER A 327 -21.19 21.87 -20.88
CA SER A 327 -20.16 22.78 -21.42
C SER A 327 -18.79 22.13 -21.56
N ASP A 328 -18.57 20.97 -20.95
CA ASP A 328 -17.31 20.23 -21.04
C ASP A 328 -17.20 19.49 -22.40
N PRO A 329 -16.23 19.85 -23.27
CA PRO A 329 -16.10 19.25 -24.60
C PRO A 329 -15.94 17.73 -24.59
N ARG A 330 -15.52 17.13 -23.47
CA ARG A 330 -15.37 15.68 -23.32
C ARG A 330 -16.70 14.95 -23.15
N PHE A 331 -17.77 15.68 -22.79
CA PHE A 331 -19.05 15.09 -22.36
C PHE A 331 -20.29 15.72 -23.02
N THR A 332 -20.17 16.78 -23.81
CA THR A 332 -21.33 17.48 -24.39
C THR A 332 -22.27 16.60 -25.22
N SER A 333 -21.74 15.56 -25.88
CA SER A 333 -22.52 14.59 -26.67
C SER A 333 -22.83 13.28 -25.93
N ASN A 334 -22.45 13.16 -24.66
CA ASN A 334 -22.59 11.94 -23.88
C ASN A 334 -24.05 11.65 -23.52
N ALA A 335 -24.48 10.38 -23.58
CA ALA A 335 -25.88 10.01 -23.39
C ALA A 335 -26.41 10.36 -21.99
N PHE A 336 -25.57 10.36 -20.96
CA PHE A 336 -25.98 10.77 -19.61
C PHE A 336 -26.21 12.28 -19.49
N VAL A 337 -25.60 13.07 -20.36
CA VAL A 337 -25.73 14.53 -20.38
C VAL A 337 -26.95 14.96 -21.20
N VAL A 338 -27.14 14.39 -22.39
CA VAL A 338 -28.25 14.78 -23.29
C VAL A 338 -29.55 14.00 -23.06
N GLY A 339 -29.46 12.84 -22.40
CA GLY A 339 -30.58 11.94 -22.15
C GLY A 339 -31.37 12.28 -20.87
N SER A 340 -32.20 11.32 -20.46
CA SER A 340 -33.12 11.46 -19.32
C SER A 340 -32.44 11.65 -17.96
N LEU A 341 -31.20 11.19 -17.80
CA LEU A 341 -30.42 11.38 -16.57
C LEU A 341 -30.07 12.87 -16.36
N GLY A 342 -29.93 13.65 -17.44
CA GLY A 342 -29.68 15.08 -17.38
C GLY A 342 -28.44 15.47 -16.56
N LEU A 343 -27.40 14.64 -16.58
CA LEU A 343 -26.18 14.83 -15.79
C LEU A 343 -25.53 16.17 -16.15
N ARG A 344 -25.26 16.99 -15.14
CA ARG A 344 -24.56 18.28 -15.29
C ARG A 344 -23.31 18.32 -14.46
N PHE A 345 -23.39 17.93 -13.20
CA PHE A 345 -22.22 17.93 -12.33
C PHE A 345 -21.74 16.50 -12.08
N TYR A 346 -20.43 16.30 -12.10
CA TYR A 346 -19.78 15.05 -11.68
C TYR A 346 -18.47 15.36 -10.96
N ALA A 347 -18.24 14.71 -9.82
CA ALA A 347 -16.93 14.63 -9.22
C ALA A 347 -16.67 13.23 -8.67
N GLY A 348 -15.45 12.71 -8.84
CA GLY A 348 -15.10 11.40 -8.31
C GLY A 348 -13.63 11.21 -8.07
N TYR A 349 -13.32 10.16 -7.32
CA TYR A 349 -11.97 9.72 -7.01
C TYR A 349 -11.81 8.20 -7.23
N PRO A 350 -10.68 7.74 -7.83
CA PRO A 350 -10.45 6.33 -8.10
C PRO A 350 -10.29 5.51 -6.82
N VAL A 351 -10.96 4.36 -6.78
CA VAL A 351 -10.80 3.30 -5.78
C VAL A 351 -9.79 2.29 -6.30
N ARG A 352 -8.75 2.01 -5.51
CA ARG A 352 -7.65 1.10 -5.86
C ARG A 352 -7.68 -0.21 -5.12
N ALA A 353 -7.35 -1.28 -5.85
CA ALA A 353 -7.00 -2.55 -5.22
C ALA A 353 -5.79 -2.38 -4.28
N SER A 354 -5.59 -3.35 -3.39
CA SER A 354 -4.38 -3.44 -2.55
C SER A 354 -3.08 -3.43 -3.35
N THR A 355 -3.16 -3.79 -4.63
CA THR A 355 -2.05 -3.89 -5.57
C THR A 355 -1.77 -2.59 -6.35
N GLY A 356 -2.58 -1.55 -6.12
CA GLY A 356 -2.38 -0.20 -6.67
C GLY A 356 -3.23 0.11 -7.91
N GLU A 357 -3.79 -0.89 -8.58
CA GLU A 357 -4.63 -0.70 -9.77
C GLU A 357 -5.94 0.03 -9.40
N PRO A 358 -6.35 1.08 -10.16
CA PRO A 358 -7.70 1.60 -10.07
C PRO A 358 -8.69 0.56 -10.60
N ILE A 359 -9.65 0.18 -9.77
CA ILE A 359 -10.66 -0.85 -10.06
C ILE A 359 -12.08 -0.29 -10.14
N GLY A 360 -12.24 0.98 -9.80
CA GLY A 360 -13.54 1.60 -9.60
C GLY A 360 -13.42 3.06 -9.18
N ALA A 361 -14.55 3.67 -8.82
CA ALA A 361 -14.59 5.05 -8.37
C ALA A 361 -15.66 5.24 -7.29
N VAL A 362 -15.36 6.12 -6.32
CA VAL A 362 -16.38 6.80 -5.53
C VAL A 362 -16.68 8.12 -6.24
N CYS A 363 -17.94 8.38 -6.52
CA CYS A 363 -18.36 9.59 -7.21
C CYS A 363 -19.63 10.20 -6.59
N VAL A 364 -19.78 11.50 -6.80
CA VAL A 364 -20.95 12.31 -6.47
C VAL A 364 -21.36 13.08 -7.71
N PHE A 365 -22.65 13.21 -7.96
CA PHE A 365 -23.13 13.83 -9.19
C PHE A 365 -24.53 14.43 -9.05
N ASP A 366 -24.88 15.30 -9.99
CA ASP A 366 -26.11 16.08 -9.94
C ASP A 366 -26.62 16.48 -11.33
N SER A 367 -27.92 16.80 -11.42
CA SER A 367 -28.56 17.32 -12.63
C SER A 367 -28.42 18.84 -12.77
N MET A 368 -27.76 19.50 -11.82
CA MET A 368 -27.46 20.94 -11.83
C MET A 368 -25.94 21.15 -11.81
N PRO A 369 -25.40 22.13 -12.56
CA PRO A 369 -24.00 22.52 -12.48
C PRO A 369 -23.59 22.93 -11.06
N ARG A 370 -22.30 22.79 -10.74
CA ARG A 370 -21.74 23.24 -9.46
C ARG A 370 -20.40 23.93 -9.64
N ASP A 371 -20.08 24.80 -8.68
CA ASP A 371 -18.78 25.46 -8.61
C ASP A 371 -17.69 24.46 -8.16
N THR A 372 -16.58 24.42 -8.88
CA THR A 372 -15.42 23.58 -8.55
C THR A 372 -14.83 23.91 -7.17
N GLU A 373 -14.94 25.14 -6.69
CA GLU A 373 -14.44 25.54 -5.37
C GLU A 373 -15.20 24.85 -4.22
N THR A 374 -16.41 24.37 -4.48
CA THR A 374 -17.21 23.62 -3.49
C THR A 374 -16.81 22.15 -3.36
N ILE A 375 -15.91 21.67 -4.22
CA ILE A 375 -15.51 20.26 -4.28
C ILE A 375 -14.09 20.10 -3.72
N ASP A 376 -14.04 19.64 -2.48
CA ASP A 376 -12.78 19.21 -1.88
C ASP A 376 -12.38 17.81 -2.37
N VAL A 377 -11.35 17.76 -3.21
CA VAL A 377 -10.76 16.52 -3.73
C VAL A 377 -10.16 15.66 -2.61
N ALA A 378 -9.65 16.28 -1.54
CA ALA A 378 -9.13 15.53 -0.40
C ALA A 378 -10.28 14.75 0.27
N SER A 379 -11.43 15.40 0.50
CA SER A 379 -12.63 14.72 1.00
C SER A 379 -13.13 13.59 0.08
N LEU A 380 -13.11 13.75 -1.25
CA LEU A 380 -13.48 12.66 -2.18
C LEU A 380 -12.53 11.47 -2.05
N ARG A 381 -11.23 11.75 -1.90
CA ARG A 381 -10.21 10.74 -1.67
C ARG A 381 -10.44 9.98 -0.37
N GLU A 382 -10.82 10.65 0.71
CA GLU A 382 -11.13 10.00 1.99
C GLU A 382 -12.23 8.95 1.84
N PHE A 383 -13.31 9.26 1.12
CA PHE A 383 -14.36 8.27 0.85
C PHE A 383 -13.86 7.09 0.00
N ALA A 384 -13.01 7.34 -1.00
CA ALA A 384 -12.39 6.26 -1.76
C ALA A 384 -11.51 5.38 -0.87
N LEU A 385 -10.70 5.96 0.02
CA LEU A 385 -9.85 5.22 0.95
C LEU A 385 -10.65 4.39 1.97
N MET A 386 -11.81 4.87 2.42
CA MET A 386 -12.73 4.09 3.24
C MET A 386 -13.22 2.84 2.49
N VAL A 387 -13.58 2.97 1.20
CA VAL A 387 -13.95 1.81 0.37
C VAL A 387 -12.76 0.86 0.20
N GLU A 388 -11.56 1.38 -0.07
CA GLU A 388 -10.34 0.56 -0.20
C GLU A 388 -9.99 -0.20 1.08
N ALA A 389 -10.27 0.36 2.26
CA ALA A 389 -10.09 -0.30 3.53
C ALA A 389 -11.08 -1.46 3.73
N GLU A 390 -12.37 -1.24 3.42
CA GLU A 390 -13.40 -2.30 3.46
C GLU A 390 -13.07 -3.45 2.49
N LEU A 391 -12.55 -3.14 1.31
CA LEU A 391 -12.09 -4.13 0.33
C LEU A 391 -10.91 -4.98 0.83
N ALA A 392 -10.04 -4.41 1.67
CA ALA A 392 -8.87 -5.12 2.21
C ALA A 392 -9.24 -6.11 3.33
N ASP A 393 -10.29 -5.84 4.10
CA ASP A 393 -10.67 -6.61 5.29
C ASP A 393 -11.23 -8.01 4.95
N GLU A 394 -11.81 -8.21 3.76
CA GLU A 394 -12.34 -9.52 3.33
C GLU A 394 -11.29 -10.64 3.27
N ARG A 395 -10.01 -10.28 3.08
CA ARG A 395 -8.90 -11.24 3.09
C ARG A 395 -8.57 -11.74 4.48
N ALA A 396 -8.84 -10.95 5.54
CA ALA A 396 -8.63 -11.38 6.91
C ALA A 396 -9.63 -12.47 7.31
N VAL A 397 -10.86 -12.39 6.80
CA VAL A 397 -11.93 -13.37 7.09
C VAL A 397 -11.77 -14.64 6.27
N SER A 398 -11.47 -14.55 4.96
CA SER A 398 -11.38 -15.71 4.07
C SER A 398 -10.17 -16.63 4.31
N VAL A 399 -9.03 -16.11 4.81
CA VAL A 399 -7.86 -16.94 5.18
C VAL A 399 -8.06 -17.64 6.54
N SER A 400 -8.99 -17.17 7.37
CA SER A 400 -9.31 -17.79 8.67
C SER A 400 -10.24 -19.01 8.58
N GLY A 401 -10.71 -19.37 7.38
CA GLY A 401 -11.63 -20.50 7.12
C GLY A 401 -11.05 -21.91 7.34
N ARG A 402 -9.83 -22.06 7.86
CA ARG A 402 -9.37 -23.33 8.43
C ARG A 402 -9.83 -23.37 9.89
N PRO A 403 -10.77 -24.26 10.27
CA PRO A 403 -11.19 -24.33 11.67
C PRO A 403 -9.95 -24.63 12.50
N ALA A 404 -9.61 -23.69 13.39
CA ALA A 404 -8.73 -23.96 14.49
C ALA A 404 -9.30 -25.18 15.20
N ARG A 405 -8.56 -26.29 15.20
CA ARG A 405 -8.92 -27.45 16.01
C ARG A 405 -8.98 -26.93 17.45
N HIS A 406 -10.19 -26.80 17.98
CA HIS A 406 -10.41 -26.61 19.40
C HIS A 406 -9.80 -27.81 20.09
N THR A 407 -8.59 -27.63 20.64
CA THR A 407 -8.00 -28.58 21.57
C THR A 407 -8.77 -28.38 22.88
N GLU A 408 -9.71 -29.29 23.17
CA GLU A 408 -10.37 -29.36 24.46
C GLU A 408 -9.31 -29.44 25.57
N TRP A 409 -9.38 -28.51 26.51
CA TRP A 409 -8.51 -28.48 27.68
C TRP A 409 -9.04 -29.49 28.71
N PRO A 410 -8.22 -30.42 29.24
CA PRO A 410 -8.70 -31.40 30.20
C PRO A 410 -9.07 -30.72 31.54
N PRO A 411 -10.15 -31.16 32.21
CA PRO A 411 -10.61 -30.52 33.44
C PRO A 411 -9.56 -30.66 34.54
N ARG A 412 -9.25 -29.53 35.19
CA ARG A 412 -8.37 -29.47 36.36
C ARG A 412 -8.98 -30.35 37.46
N ARG A 413 -8.28 -31.42 37.85
CA ARG A 413 -8.62 -32.19 39.05
C ARG A 413 -8.36 -31.31 40.28
N ARG A 414 -9.36 -31.26 41.16
CA ARG A 414 -9.25 -30.73 42.53
C ARG A 414 -8.44 -31.66 43.40
#